data_AF-A0A150PC91-F1
#
_entry.id   AF-A0A150PC91-F1
#
_cell.length_a   1.000
_cell.length_b   1.000
_cell.length_c   1.000
_cell.angle_alpha   90.00
_cell.angle_beta   90.00
_cell.angle_gamma   90.00
#
_symmetry.space_group_name_H-M   'P 1'
#
loop_
_entity.id
_entity.type
_entity.pdbx_description
1 polymer ?
#
loop_
_entity_poly.entity_id
_entity_poly.type
_entity_poly.pdbx_seq_one_letter_code
_entity_poly.pdbx_strand_id
1 'polypeptide(L)'
;APNGDPYYGSFGFAPAWTGRALNLSEQRWVSACIFQHLNGSGAHVDILLRGDHPALACSPDEAPFLDFFVRDATMFGNAFLPGPIAGFACIDPDLTGELSRISLSCPLDLNLLELDRLCGHVPTCGIAFVGLCNLACTQDTAGNKTCNTLPLLGPLLGPLLGPILGPSYAETIRTQLRDADFLPLYPGCGLL
;
A
#
# COMPACT_ATOMS: atom_id res chain seq x y z
N ALA A 1 4.49 13.35 19.14
CA ALA A 1 5.71 13.09 18.35
C ALA A 1 6.90 12.90 19.26
N PRO A 2 8.14 12.78 18.75
CA PRO A 2 9.36 12.93 19.55
C PRO A 2 9.38 14.20 20.43
N ASN A 3 8.53 15.19 20.11
CA ASN A 3 8.29 16.43 20.87
C ASN A 3 7.13 16.36 21.90
N GLY A 4 6.44 15.24 22.06
CA GLY A 4 5.29 15.10 22.98
C GLY A 4 3.92 15.49 22.42
N ASP A 5 3.81 15.95 21.17
CA ASP A 5 2.52 16.35 20.61
C ASP A 5 1.56 15.16 20.41
N PRO A 6 0.26 15.32 20.72
CA PRO A 6 -0.73 14.29 20.45
C PRO A 6 -0.97 14.17 18.94
N TYR A 7 -0.89 12.95 18.42
CA TYR A 7 -1.30 12.62 17.07
C TYR A 7 -2.70 12.04 17.08
N TYR A 8 -3.60 12.68 16.33
CA TYR A 8 -4.95 12.18 16.13
C TYR A 8 -4.99 11.40 14.82
N GLY A 9 -5.46 10.16 14.86
CA GLY A 9 -5.70 9.39 13.64
C GLY A 9 -6.85 10.02 12.85
N SER A 10 -6.62 10.36 11.58
CA SER A 10 -7.62 11.02 10.71
C SER A 10 -8.63 10.03 10.12
N PHE A 11 -8.22 8.79 9.88
CA PHE A 11 -9.03 7.78 9.20
C PHE A 11 -9.77 6.82 10.13
N GLY A 12 -9.61 6.89 11.46
CA GLY A 12 -10.41 6.05 12.36
C GLY A 12 -10.23 4.53 12.23
N PHE A 13 -9.05 4.04 11.83
CA PHE A 13 -8.74 2.60 11.76
C PHE A 13 -8.68 1.91 13.13
N ALA A 14 -8.41 2.66 14.20
CA ALA A 14 -8.25 2.13 15.54
C ALA A 14 -8.73 3.12 16.62
N PRO A 15 -10.02 3.48 16.65
CA PRO A 15 -10.54 4.52 17.55
C PRO A 15 -10.38 4.15 19.04
N ALA A 16 -10.38 2.86 19.35
CA ALA A 16 -10.21 2.34 20.70
C ALA A 16 -8.76 2.40 21.23
N TRP A 17 -7.78 2.76 20.39
CA TRP A 17 -6.36 2.79 20.79
C TRP A 17 -6.07 3.80 21.92
N THR A 18 -6.93 4.81 22.06
CA THR A 18 -6.86 5.80 23.14
C THR A 18 -7.11 5.20 24.53
N GLY A 19 -7.85 4.08 24.63
CA GLY A 19 -8.25 3.47 25.90
C GLY A 19 -7.78 2.04 26.09
N ARG A 20 -7.28 1.37 25.05
CA ARG A 20 -6.72 0.02 25.12
C ARG A 20 -5.65 -0.22 24.07
N ALA A 21 -4.84 -1.25 24.26
CA ALA A 21 -3.92 -1.72 23.23
C ALA A 21 -4.67 -2.12 21.94
N LEU A 22 -3.99 -1.96 20.80
CA LEU A 22 -4.48 -2.39 19.50
C LEU A 22 -4.63 -3.91 19.45
N ASN A 23 -5.75 -4.38 18.93
CA ASN A 23 -5.89 -5.78 18.53
C ASN A 23 -5.16 -6.05 17.20
N LEU A 24 -5.07 -7.31 16.79
CA LEU A 24 -4.30 -7.70 15.60
C LEU A 24 -4.78 -7.01 14.32
N SER A 25 -6.10 -6.91 14.10
CA SER A 25 -6.62 -6.29 12.88
C SER A 25 -6.37 -4.79 12.86
N GLU A 26 -6.57 -4.11 14.00
CA GLU A 26 -6.27 -2.69 14.15
C GLU A 26 -4.79 -2.39 13.92
N GLN A 27 -3.89 -3.22 14.44
CA GLN A 27 -2.46 -3.12 14.18
C GLN A 27 -2.15 -3.17 12.67
N ARG A 28 -2.78 -4.10 11.96
CA ARG A 28 -2.57 -4.29 10.51
C ARG A 28 -3.14 -3.14 9.69
N TRP A 29 -4.33 -2.66 9.99
CA TRP A 29 -4.91 -1.47 9.31
C TRP A 29 -4.08 -0.21 9.53
N VAL A 30 -3.65 0.05 10.77
CA VAL A 30 -2.76 1.17 11.09
C VAL A 30 -1.43 1.01 10.34
N SER A 31 -0.88 -0.20 10.31
CA SER A 31 0.37 -0.48 9.58
C SER A 31 0.22 -0.23 8.09
N ALA A 32 -0.81 -0.79 7.44
CA ALA A 32 -1.08 -0.59 6.03
C ALA A 32 -1.23 0.90 5.69
N CYS A 33 -1.92 1.67 6.54
CA CYS A 33 -2.06 3.11 6.37
C CYS A 33 -0.70 3.82 6.44
N ILE A 34 0.11 3.51 7.46
CA ILE A 34 1.46 4.10 7.60
C ILE A 34 2.33 3.76 6.40
N PHE A 35 2.33 2.50 5.96
CA PHE A 35 3.12 2.05 4.81
C PHE A 35 2.70 2.76 3.52
N GLN A 36 1.41 3.02 3.36
CA GLN A 36 0.89 3.72 2.20
C GLN A 36 1.32 5.19 2.11
N HIS A 37 1.67 5.79 3.25
CA HIS A 37 2.22 7.15 3.32
C HIS A 37 3.75 7.17 3.30
N LEU A 38 4.43 6.02 3.17
CA LEU A 38 5.86 6.00 2.93
C LEU A 38 6.16 6.68 1.59
N ASN A 39 7.15 7.54 1.63
CA ASN A 39 7.47 8.44 0.55
C ASN A 39 8.95 8.79 0.62
N GLY A 40 9.75 8.02 -0.13
CA GLY A 40 11.20 8.16 -0.21
C GLY A 40 11.65 9.45 -0.89
N SER A 41 10.81 10.02 -1.78
CA SER A 41 11.11 11.26 -2.49
C SER A 41 10.83 12.51 -1.64
N GLY A 42 9.98 12.38 -0.62
CA GLY A 42 9.50 13.50 0.20
C GLY A 42 8.52 14.42 -0.54
N ALA A 43 8.03 14.03 -1.72
CA ALA A 43 7.08 14.82 -2.50
C ALA A 43 5.72 14.92 -1.81
N HIS A 44 5.17 16.13 -1.69
CA HIS A 44 3.86 16.31 -1.09
C HIS A 44 2.77 16.20 -2.16
N VAL A 45 2.10 15.05 -2.24
CA VAL A 45 1.04 14.77 -3.22
C VAL A 45 -0.24 14.32 -2.53
N ASP A 46 -1.38 14.58 -3.17
CA ASP A 46 -2.65 14.03 -2.70
C ASP A 46 -2.73 12.54 -3.06
N ILE A 47 -3.21 11.72 -2.12
CA ILE A 47 -3.46 10.29 -2.35
C ILE A 47 -4.88 9.94 -1.93
N LEU A 48 -5.55 9.10 -2.72
CA LEU A 48 -6.83 8.51 -2.35
C LEU A 48 -6.61 7.09 -1.84
N LEU A 49 -6.93 6.86 -0.56
CA LEU A 49 -6.86 5.53 0.05
C LEU A 49 -8.12 4.72 -0.26
N ARG A 50 -7.95 3.45 -0.62
CA ARG A 50 -9.02 2.48 -0.86
C ARG A 50 -8.74 1.17 -0.14
N GLY A 51 -9.74 0.57 0.47
CA GLY A 51 -9.63 -0.71 1.15
C GLY A 51 -10.96 -1.15 1.74
N ASP A 52 -11.05 -2.41 2.15
CA ASP A 52 -12.24 -2.99 2.77
C ASP A 52 -12.33 -2.65 4.27
N HIS A 53 -12.36 -1.35 4.57
CA HIS A 53 -12.57 -0.86 5.92
C HIS A 53 -13.68 0.18 5.90
N PRO A 54 -14.64 0.16 6.84
CA PRO A 54 -15.74 1.13 6.87
C PRO A 54 -15.29 2.59 6.87
N ALA A 55 -14.12 2.88 7.43
CA ALA A 55 -13.58 4.23 7.45
C ALA A 55 -12.91 4.70 6.12
N LEU A 56 -12.76 3.78 5.17
CA LEU A 56 -12.38 4.06 3.78
C LEU A 56 -13.58 3.97 2.82
N ALA A 57 -14.79 3.75 3.33
CA ALA A 57 -15.99 3.80 2.51
C ALA A 57 -16.15 5.23 1.96
N CYS A 58 -16.18 5.35 0.64
CA CYS A 58 -16.41 6.64 -0.01
C CYS A 58 -17.83 7.15 0.29
N SER A 59 -17.97 8.47 0.45
CA SER A 59 -19.28 9.12 0.44
C SER A 59 -20.01 8.82 -0.89
N PRO A 60 -21.35 8.78 -0.92
CA PRO A 60 -22.11 8.66 -2.17
C PRO A 60 -21.74 9.70 -3.24
N ASP A 61 -21.22 10.85 -2.83
CA ASP A 61 -20.69 11.88 -3.73
C ASP A 61 -19.22 11.57 -4.11
N GLU A 62 -19.04 10.69 -5.10
CA GLU A 62 -17.71 10.33 -5.63
C GLU A 62 -17.10 11.42 -6.54
N ALA A 63 -17.87 12.45 -6.91
CA ALA A 63 -17.46 13.49 -7.84
C ALA A 63 -16.10 14.16 -7.53
N PRO A 64 -15.73 14.45 -6.26
CA PRO A 64 -14.42 15.03 -5.93
C PRO A 64 -13.23 14.09 -6.11
N PHE A 65 -13.48 12.79 -6.32
CA PHE A 65 -12.46 11.74 -6.39
C PHE A 65 -12.30 11.14 -7.79
N LEU A 66 -13.06 11.62 -8.78
CA LEU A 66 -13.08 11.07 -10.14
C LEU A 66 -11.74 11.21 -10.88
N ASP A 67 -10.89 12.14 -10.45
CA ASP A 67 -9.56 12.37 -11.00
C ASP A 67 -8.48 11.48 -10.38
N PHE A 68 -8.78 10.72 -9.33
CA PHE A 68 -7.90 9.71 -8.74
C PHE A 68 -8.09 8.33 -9.40
N PHE A 69 -7.71 8.21 -10.66
CA PHE A 69 -7.88 6.98 -11.44
C PHE A 69 -6.61 6.14 -11.59
N VAL A 70 -5.41 6.71 -11.38
CA VAL A 70 -4.14 5.98 -11.48
C VAL A 70 -4.02 5.07 -10.26
N ARG A 71 -4.11 3.76 -10.47
CA ARG A 71 -3.96 2.77 -9.39
C ARG A 71 -2.48 2.50 -9.15
N ASP A 72 -2.06 2.78 -7.93
CA ASP A 72 -0.67 2.72 -7.50
C ASP A 72 -0.42 1.38 -6.77
N ALA A 73 0.38 1.33 -5.71
CA ALA A 73 0.62 0.11 -4.95
C ALA A 73 -0.49 -0.20 -3.94
N THR A 74 -0.53 -1.46 -3.50
CA THR A 74 -1.29 -1.92 -2.34
C THR A 74 -0.33 -2.34 -1.23
N MET A 75 -0.54 -1.79 -0.04
CA MET A 75 0.26 -2.03 1.16
C MET A 75 -0.49 -2.87 2.18
N PHE A 76 0.25 -3.74 2.87
CA PHE A 76 -0.26 -4.57 3.96
C PHE A 76 0.88 -5.04 4.88
N GLY A 77 0.56 -5.55 6.07
CA GLY A 77 1.57 -6.07 7.00
C GLY A 77 1.25 -5.75 8.45
N ASN A 78 2.26 -5.82 9.32
CA ASN A 78 2.11 -5.47 10.73
C ASN A 78 3.44 -4.95 11.31
N ALA A 79 3.54 -3.62 11.48
CA ALA A 79 4.71 -2.94 12.04
C ALA A 79 4.93 -3.20 13.54
N PHE A 80 3.96 -3.79 14.22
CA PHE A 80 4.04 -4.09 15.66
C PHE A 80 4.68 -5.47 15.93
N LEU A 81 4.90 -6.28 14.90
CA LEU A 81 5.62 -7.54 15.02
C LEU A 81 7.14 -7.30 14.98
N PRO A 82 7.94 -8.05 15.76
CA PRO A 82 9.38 -7.98 15.66
C PRO A 82 9.86 -8.59 14.34
N GLY A 83 10.83 -7.93 13.70
CA GLY A 83 11.46 -8.46 12.50
C GLY A 83 12.07 -7.37 11.61
N PRO A 84 12.88 -7.75 10.61
CA PRO A 84 13.45 -6.81 9.66
C PRO A 84 12.43 -6.33 8.60
N ILE A 85 11.36 -7.10 8.36
CA ILE A 85 10.28 -6.77 7.44
C ILE A 85 9.01 -6.52 8.25
N ALA A 86 8.53 -5.28 8.20
CA ALA A 86 7.30 -4.82 8.86
C ALA A 86 6.09 -4.89 7.92
N GLY A 87 6.31 -4.68 6.62
CA GLY A 87 5.26 -4.54 5.63
C GLY A 87 5.61 -5.12 4.27
N PHE A 88 4.59 -5.20 3.43
CA PHE A 88 4.66 -5.72 2.08
C PHE A 88 3.96 -4.77 1.11
N ALA A 89 4.52 -4.65 -0.09
CA ALA A 89 3.99 -3.87 -1.18
C ALA A 89 3.78 -4.77 -2.40
N CYS A 90 2.63 -4.63 -3.06
CA CYS A 90 2.46 -5.10 -4.43
C CYS A 90 2.07 -3.92 -5.33
N ILE A 91 2.45 -3.97 -6.60
CA ILE A 91 2.13 -2.92 -7.57
C ILE A 91 0.86 -3.28 -8.34
N ASP A 92 -0.02 -2.31 -8.61
CA ASP A 92 -1.16 -2.56 -9.49
C ASP A 92 -0.65 -2.82 -10.92
N PRO A 93 -1.13 -3.89 -11.60
CA PRO A 93 -0.61 -4.27 -12.92
C PRO A 93 -0.79 -3.18 -13.97
N ASP A 94 -1.80 -2.31 -13.82
CA ASP A 94 -2.07 -1.23 -14.77
C ASP A 94 -1.02 -0.11 -14.68
N LEU A 95 -0.27 -0.03 -13.57
CA LEU A 95 0.69 1.04 -13.34
C LEU A 95 1.79 1.07 -14.42
N THR A 96 2.18 -0.09 -14.94
CA THR A 96 3.17 -0.19 -16.02
C THR A 96 2.70 0.53 -17.28
N GLY A 97 1.41 0.44 -17.59
CA GLY A 97 0.79 1.12 -18.73
C GLY A 97 0.79 2.64 -18.54
N GLU A 98 0.45 3.10 -17.33
CA GLU A 98 0.48 4.54 -17.00
C GLU A 98 1.91 5.11 -17.01
N LEU A 99 2.87 4.38 -16.45
CA LEU A 99 4.30 4.74 -16.50
C LEU A 99 4.78 4.89 -17.95
N SER A 100 4.47 3.92 -18.80
CA SER A 100 4.85 3.93 -20.22
C SER A 100 4.18 5.06 -21.01
N ARG A 101 2.96 5.47 -20.60
CA ARG A 101 2.22 6.58 -21.22
C ARG A 101 2.84 7.94 -20.88
N ILE A 102 3.35 8.08 -19.65
CA ILE A 102 3.81 9.36 -19.12
C ILE A 102 5.30 9.57 -19.38
N SER A 103 6.13 8.51 -19.33
CA SER A 103 7.56 8.64 -19.59
C SER A 103 8.20 7.36 -20.15
N LEU A 104 8.90 7.51 -21.28
CA LEU A 104 9.72 6.45 -21.87
C LEU A 104 11.03 6.18 -21.10
N SER A 105 11.37 7.05 -20.12
CA SER A 105 12.60 6.93 -19.33
C SER A 105 12.41 6.19 -18.01
N CYS A 106 11.18 5.77 -17.67
CA CYS A 106 10.93 4.96 -16.48
C CYS A 106 11.74 3.65 -16.55
N PRO A 107 12.45 3.27 -15.47
CA PRO A 107 13.01 1.94 -15.35
C PRO A 107 11.91 0.89 -15.53
N LEU A 108 12.15 -0.11 -16.38
CA LEU A 108 11.23 -1.24 -16.54
C LEU A 108 11.23 -2.19 -15.31
N ASP A 109 12.15 -1.97 -14.37
CA ASP A 109 12.18 -2.69 -13.10
C ASP A 109 11.24 -2.03 -12.08
N LEU A 110 9.99 -2.50 -12.07
CA LEU A 110 8.94 -2.06 -11.17
C LEU A 110 9.29 -2.26 -9.69
N ASN A 111 10.17 -3.22 -9.36
CA ASN A 111 10.56 -3.49 -7.98
C ASN A 111 11.44 -2.36 -7.47
N LEU A 112 12.42 -1.94 -8.27
CA LEU A 112 13.31 -0.84 -7.94
C LEU A 112 12.55 0.48 -7.90
N LEU A 113 11.61 0.67 -8.82
CA LEU A 113 10.78 1.87 -8.87
C LEU A 113 9.89 2.00 -7.62
N GLU A 114 9.23 0.92 -7.19
CA GLU A 114 8.42 0.93 -5.97
C GLU A 114 9.28 1.12 -4.72
N LEU A 115 10.44 0.45 -4.64
CA LEU A 115 11.35 0.62 -3.50
C LEU A 115 11.90 2.04 -3.41
N ASP A 116 12.24 2.69 -4.52
CA ASP A 116 12.67 4.10 -4.53
C ASP A 116 11.52 5.02 -4.08
N ARG A 117 10.30 4.79 -4.58
CA ARG A 117 9.10 5.53 -4.16
C ARG A 117 8.83 5.39 -2.66
N LEU A 118 9.05 4.22 -2.05
CA LEU A 118 8.79 3.98 -0.62
C LEU A 118 9.94 4.39 0.29
N CYS A 119 11.16 4.00 -0.08
CA CYS A 119 12.33 4.00 0.78
C CYS A 119 13.41 5.00 0.35
N GLY A 120 13.28 5.55 -0.87
CA GLY A 120 14.26 6.45 -1.48
C GLY A 120 15.62 5.75 -1.62
N HIS A 121 16.67 6.44 -1.16
CA HIS A 121 18.05 5.97 -1.28
C HIS A 121 18.42 4.80 -0.36
N VAL A 122 17.49 4.32 0.48
CA VAL A 122 17.76 3.19 1.39
C VAL A 122 17.35 1.88 0.72
N PRO A 123 18.24 0.86 0.66
CA PRO A 123 17.96 -0.39 -0.05
C PRO A 123 16.65 -1.08 0.37
N THR A 124 16.31 -1.00 1.67
CA THR A 124 14.99 -1.38 2.20
C THR A 124 14.66 -0.51 3.42
N CYS A 125 13.38 -0.16 3.58
CA CYS A 125 12.86 0.59 4.72
C CYS A 125 11.91 -0.25 5.59
N GLY A 126 12.17 -1.56 5.67
CA GLY A 126 11.29 -2.52 6.36
C GLY A 126 10.08 -2.97 5.54
N ILE A 127 10.05 -2.65 4.24
CA ILE A 127 9.03 -3.11 3.29
C ILE A 127 9.64 -4.12 2.32
N ALA A 128 8.92 -5.23 2.08
CA ALA A 128 9.26 -6.21 1.06
C ALA A 128 8.31 -6.10 -0.13
N PHE A 129 8.86 -6.09 -1.35
CA PHE A 129 8.06 -6.11 -2.56
C PHE A 129 7.68 -7.55 -2.93
N VAL A 130 6.38 -7.81 -3.15
CA VAL A 130 5.84 -9.15 -3.43
C VAL A 130 5.36 -9.33 -4.87
N GLY A 131 5.64 -8.38 -5.77
CA GLY A 131 5.25 -8.48 -7.19
C GLY A 131 3.98 -7.71 -7.54
N LEU A 132 3.32 -8.17 -8.60
CA LEU A 132 2.05 -7.61 -9.06
C LEU A 132 0.90 -8.02 -8.13
N CYS A 133 0.00 -7.08 -7.84
CA CYS A 133 -1.12 -7.35 -6.93
C CYS A 133 -2.10 -8.41 -7.43
N ASN A 134 -2.20 -8.65 -8.74
CA ASN A 134 -3.02 -9.73 -9.29
C ASN A 134 -2.41 -11.14 -9.08
N LEU A 135 -1.14 -11.23 -8.70
CA LEU A 135 -0.45 -12.47 -8.36
C LEU A 135 -0.29 -12.67 -6.84
N ALA A 136 -0.26 -11.59 -6.08
CA ALA A 136 -0.12 -11.61 -4.62
C ALA A 136 -1.47 -11.63 -3.88
N CYS A 137 -2.52 -11.08 -4.48
CA CYS A 137 -3.80 -10.87 -3.84
C CYS A 137 -4.95 -11.54 -4.60
N THR A 138 -5.95 -12.00 -3.84
CA THR A 138 -7.24 -12.45 -4.36
C THR A 138 -8.30 -11.42 -4.02
N GLN A 139 -9.30 -11.29 -4.90
CA GLN A 139 -10.45 -10.43 -4.68
C GLN A 139 -11.70 -11.31 -4.59
N ASP A 140 -12.54 -11.08 -3.58
CA ASP A 140 -13.83 -11.76 -3.47
C ASP A 140 -14.92 -11.08 -4.31
N THR A 141 -16.14 -11.62 -4.27
CA THR A 141 -17.28 -11.08 -5.02
C THR A 141 -17.76 -9.70 -4.55
N ALA A 142 -17.41 -9.31 -3.32
CA ALA A 142 -17.69 -7.97 -2.79
C ALA A 142 -16.62 -6.95 -3.19
N GLY A 143 -15.53 -7.41 -3.82
CA GLY A 143 -14.41 -6.57 -4.20
C GLY A 143 -13.33 -6.47 -3.13
N ASN A 144 -13.42 -7.25 -2.05
CA ASN A 144 -12.49 -7.18 -0.93
C ASN A 144 -11.22 -7.94 -1.26
N LYS A 145 -10.07 -7.31 -0.99
CA LYS A 145 -8.76 -7.87 -1.32
C LYS A 145 -8.14 -8.56 -0.12
N THR A 146 -7.65 -9.78 -0.34
CA THR A 146 -6.80 -10.50 0.60
C THR A 146 -5.45 -10.78 -0.05
N CYS A 147 -4.36 -10.29 0.55
CA CYS A 147 -3.01 -10.42 0.02
C CYS A 147 -2.17 -11.40 0.82
N ASN A 148 -1.19 -12.01 0.15
CA ASN A 148 -0.27 -13.00 0.72
C ASN A 148 1.19 -12.54 0.54
N THR A 149 2.06 -13.00 1.44
CA THR A 149 3.49 -12.64 1.42
C THR A 149 4.31 -13.38 0.35
N LEU A 150 3.79 -14.52 -0.15
CA LEU A 150 4.41 -15.31 -1.23
C LEU A 150 3.52 -15.27 -2.48
N PRO A 151 3.94 -14.61 -3.56
CA PRO A 151 3.18 -14.55 -4.81
C PRO A 151 3.02 -15.94 -5.43
N LEU A 152 1.95 -16.14 -6.19
CA LEU A 152 1.57 -17.38 -6.91
C LEU A 152 1.20 -18.59 -6.03
N LEU A 153 1.95 -18.86 -4.97
CA LEU A 153 1.67 -19.98 -4.06
C LEU A 153 0.60 -19.62 -3.04
N GLY A 154 0.60 -18.37 -2.53
CA GLY A 154 -0.37 -17.89 -1.54
C GLY A 154 -1.83 -17.95 -2.02
N PRO A 155 -2.20 -17.42 -3.21
CA PRO A 155 -3.57 -17.46 -3.70
C PRO A 155 -4.13 -18.86 -3.99
N LEU A 156 -3.29 -19.78 -4.49
CA LEU A 156 -3.70 -21.13 -4.89
C LEU A 156 -3.72 -22.12 -3.72
N LEU A 157 -2.78 -21.98 -2.79
CA LEU A 157 -2.54 -22.96 -1.73
C LEU A 157 -2.72 -22.38 -0.33
N GLY A 158 -2.91 -21.07 -0.18
CA GLY A 158 -3.10 -20.37 1.10
C GLY A 158 -4.22 -20.94 1.99
N PRO A 159 -5.39 -21.32 1.44
CA PRO A 159 -6.45 -21.97 2.23
C PRO A 159 -6.05 -23.36 2.77
N LEU A 160 -5.10 -24.05 2.12
CA LEU A 160 -4.66 -25.41 2.50
C LEU A 160 -3.35 -25.44 3.29
N LEU A 161 -2.43 -24.51 3.02
CA LEU A 161 -1.05 -24.48 3.51
C LEU A 161 -0.71 -23.16 4.20
N GLY A 162 -1.70 -22.43 4.72
CA GLY A 162 -1.54 -21.14 5.41
C GLY A 162 -0.41 -21.07 6.45
N PRO A 163 -0.10 -22.12 7.23
CA PRO A 163 1.05 -22.11 8.14
C PRO A 163 2.42 -22.12 7.44
N ILE A 164 2.49 -22.57 6.19
CA ILE A 164 3.71 -22.77 5.40
C ILE A 164 3.94 -21.58 4.43
N LEU A 165 2.87 -20.94 3.97
CA LEU A 165 2.90 -19.86 2.97
C LEU A 165 2.97 -18.44 3.54
N GLY A 166 3.03 -18.33 4.87
CA GLY A 166 3.03 -17.06 5.58
C GLY A 166 1.62 -16.49 5.80
N PRO A 167 1.51 -15.42 6.60
CA PRO A 167 0.21 -14.83 6.93
C PRO A 167 -0.48 -14.23 5.70
N SER A 168 -1.80 -14.33 5.67
CA SER A 168 -2.66 -13.56 4.79
C SER A 168 -3.19 -12.30 5.50
N TYR A 169 -3.46 -11.27 4.71
CA TYR A 169 -3.90 -9.97 5.17
C TYR A 169 -5.14 -9.54 4.40
N ALA A 170 -6.25 -9.35 5.10
CA ALA A 170 -7.42 -8.65 4.57
C ALA A 170 -7.28 -7.13 4.75
N GLU A 171 -6.44 -6.71 5.70
CA GLU A 171 -6.13 -5.32 6.02
C GLU A 171 -5.17 -4.72 4.98
N THR A 172 -5.69 -4.53 3.78
CA THR A 172 -4.96 -4.05 2.61
C THR A 172 -5.47 -2.66 2.24
N ILE A 173 -4.55 -1.74 1.99
CA ILE A 173 -4.86 -0.40 1.51
C ILE A 173 -4.18 -0.22 0.17
N ARG A 174 -4.92 0.23 -0.84
CA ARG A 174 -4.41 0.65 -2.14
C ARG A 174 -4.50 2.16 -2.25
N THR A 175 -3.50 2.78 -2.87
CA THR A 175 -3.59 4.18 -3.31
C THR A 175 -4.11 4.33 -4.72
N GLN A 176 -4.83 5.42 -4.92
CA GLN A 176 -5.05 5.99 -6.24
C GLN A 176 -4.50 7.41 -6.24
N LEU A 177 -3.99 7.82 -7.40
CA LEU A 177 -3.33 9.10 -7.62
C LEU A 177 -4.01 9.81 -8.79
N ARG A 178 -3.85 11.13 -8.83
CA ARG A 178 -4.09 11.92 -10.03
C ARG A 178 -2.90 11.79 -10.98
N ASP A 179 -3.14 11.99 -12.27
CA ASP A 179 -2.06 12.04 -13.28
C ASP A 179 -0.95 13.03 -12.92
N ALA A 180 -1.31 14.21 -12.39
CA ALA A 180 -0.35 15.26 -12.03
C ALA A 180 0.51 14.91 -10.81
N ASP A 181 -0.02 14.08 -9.91
CA ASP A 181 0.64 13.67 -8.66
C ASP A 181 1.56 12.44 -8.86
N PHE A 182 1.48 11.81 -10.03
CA PHE A 182 2.16 10.57 -10.31
C PHE A 182 3.68 10.72 -10.45
N LEU A 183 4.15 11.60 -11.34
CA LEU A 183 5.59 11.83 -11.56
C LEU A 183 6.34 12.34 -10.33
N PRO A 184 5.79 13.27 -9.52
CA PRO A 184 6.45 13.68 -8.28
C PRO A 184 6.70 12.53 -7.29
N LEU A 185 5.80 11.54 -7.27
CA LEU A 185 5.93 10.38 -6.38
C LEU A 185 6.91 9.32 -6.91
N TYR A 186 7.15 9.32 -8.23
CA TYR A 186 8.05 8.43 -8.94
C TYR A 186 9.21 9.20 -9.59
N PRO A 187 10.18 9.71 -8.81
CA PRO A 187 11.24 10.56 -9.33
C PRO A 187 12.13 9.86 -10.36
N GLY A 188 12.27 8.53 -10.31
CA GLY A 188 12.96 7.73 -11.32
C GLY A 188 12.33 7.77 -12.72
N CYS A 189 11.13 8.34 -12.86
CA CYS A 189 10.39 8.44 -14.12
C CYS A 189 10.49 9.82 -14.81
N GLY A 190 11.36 10.72 -14.35
CA GLY A 190 11.55 12.04 -14.95
C GLY A 190 13.01 12.48 -15.08
N LEU A 191 13.32 13.13 -16.21
CA LEU A 191 14.60 13.72 -16.69
C LEU A 191 15.68 12.76 -17.23
N LEU A 192 15.62 12.57 -18.57
CA LEU A 192 16.71 12.99 -19.46
C LEU A 192 16.23 14.22 -20.26
#